data_AF-A0A369KXV2-F1
#
_entry.id   AF-A0A369KXV2-F1
#
_cell.length_a   1.000
_cell.length_b   1.000
_cell.length_c   1.000
_cell.angle_alpha   90.00
_cell.angle_beta   90.00
_cell.angle_gamma   90.00
#
_symmetry.space_group_name_H-M   'P 1'
#
loop_
_entity.id
_entity.type
_entity.pdbx_description
1 polymer ?
#
loop_
_entity_poly.entity_id
_entity_poly.type
_entity_poly.pdbx_seq_one_letter_code
_entity_poly.pdbx_strand_id
1 'polypeptide(L)'
;MINPISQSQLEYIRLKQKLINSVPQQSGGGTPPINPMEKTEFQDLVEKGVKEVNIGAREAEKASMDLASGRSSNIHETMLAVTKAELGFNMLVQMRNKVIEAYQEVMRMQV
;
A
#
# COMPACT_ATOMS: atom_id res chain seq x y z
N MET A 1 39.80 -51.88 20.80
CA MET A 1 38.61 -51.73 21.65
C MET A 1 37.85 -50.49 21.20
N ILE A 2 36.68 -50.64 20.58
CA ILE A 2 35.84 -49.51 20.12
C ILE A 2 34.78 -49.29 21.21
N ASN A 3 34.79 -48.12 21.83
CA ASN A 3 33.90 -47.79 22.94
C ASN A 3 32.46 -47.59 22.42
N PRO A 4 31.47 -48.42 22.79
CA PRO A 4 30.11 -48.27 22.30
C PRO A 4 29.46 -47.02 22.92
N ILE A 5 28.75 -46.25 22.10
CA ILE A 5 28.02 -45.05 22.53
C ILE A 5 26.99 -45.46 23.59
N SER A 6 27.15 -44.92 24.81
CA SER A 6 26.26 -45.18 25.95
C SER A 6 24.79 -44.84 25.63
N GLN A 7 23.84 -45.61 26.16
CA GLN A 7 22.39 -45.38 26.03
C GLN A 7 21.97 -43.96 26.45
N SER A 8 22.67 -43.36 27.42
CA SER A 8 22.46 -41.97 27.84
C SER A 8 22.84 -40.94 26.77
N GLN A 9 23.84 -41.25 25.94
CA GLN A 9 24.26 -40.41 24.81
C GLN A 9 23.22 -40.48 23.67
N LEU A 10 22.60 -41.64 23.47
CA LEU A 10 21.51 -41.80 22.49
C LEU A 10 20.25 -41.03 22.91
N GLU A 11 19.95 -41.01 24.21
CA GLU A 11 18.83 -40.22 24.75
C GLU A 11 19.09 -38.71 24.66
N TYR A 12 20.33 -38.28 24.93
CA TYR A 12 20.75 -36.88 24.75
C TYR A 12 20.58 -36.41 23.30
N ILE A 13 20.91 -37.25 22.32
CA ILE A 13 20.71 -36.94 20.89
C ILE A 13 19.21 -36.84 20.57
N ARG A 14 18.37 -37.76 21.07
CA ARG A 14 16.91 -37.70 20.88
C ARG A 14 16.28 -36.48 21.55
N LEU A 15 16.77 -36.10 22.72
CA LEU A 15 16.30 -34.92 23.45
C LEU A 15 16.66 -33.64 22.71
N LYS A 16 17.90 -33.53 22.19
CA LYS A 16 18.30 -32.42 21.31
C LYS A 16 17.47 -32.36 20.03
N GLN A 17 17.17 -33.50 19.41
CA GLN A 17 16.34 -33.54 18.20
C GLN A 17 14.90 -33.10 18.46
N LYS A 18 14.31 -33.49 19.59
CA LYS A 18 12.97 -33.02 19.99
C LYS A 18 12.95 -31.53 20.30
N LEU A 19 13.98 -31.00 20.97
CA LEU A 19 14.10 -29.57 21.25
C LEU A 19 14.27 -28.74 19.97
N ILE A 20 15.00 -29.26 18.97
CA ILE A 20 15.13 -28.62 17.64
C ILE A 20 13.77 -28.56 16.93
N ASN A 21 12.94 -29.60 17.07
CA ASN A 21 11.64 -29.69 16.40
C ASN A 21 10.48 -29.01 17.17
N SER A 22 10.68 -28.61 18.43
CA SER A 22 9.63 -28.01 19.29
C SER A 22 9.80 -26.51 19.52
N VAL A 23 10.78 -25.87 18.88
CA VAL A 23 10.82 -24.40 18.82
C VAL A 23 9.74 -23.98 17.81
N PRO A 24 8.69 -23.24 18.22
CA PRO A 24 7.84 -22.56 17.25
C PRO A 24 8.78 -21.70 16.42
N GLN A 25 8.80 -21.96 15.11
CA GLN A 25 9.58 -21.24 14.13
C GLN A 25 9.13 -19.78 14.11
N GLN A 26 9.60 -19.00 15.09
CA GLN A 26 9.63 -17.57 15.06
C GLN A 26 10.79 -17.22 14.13
N SER A 27 10.52 -17.37 12.84
CA SER A 27 11.40 -16.92 11.78
C SER A 27 11.45 -15.39 11.86
N GLY A 28 12.49 -14.87 12.49
CA GLY A 28 13.01 -13.57 12.12
C GLY A 28 13.42 -13.61 10.64
N GLY A 29 13.09 -12.55 9.90
CA GLY A 29 13.63 -12.30 8.56
C GLY A 29 12.70 -12.55 7.37
N GLY A 30 11.42 -12.88 7.58
CA GLY A 30 10.44 -12.93 6.49
C GLY A 30 9.75 -11.57 6.33
N THR A 31 9.85 -10.99 5.15
CA THR A 31 8.89 -9.99 4.67
C THR A 31 7.46 -10.41 5.07
N PRO A 32 6.61 -9.49 5.56
CA PRO A 32 5.24 -9.81 5.92
C PRO A 32 4.57 -10.62 4.79
N PRO A 33 3.81 -11.69 5.10
CA PRO A 33 3.03 -12.35 4.08
C PRO A 33 2.09 -11.29 3.51
N ILE A 34 2.34 -10.92 2.26
CA ILE A 34 1.47 -10.07 1.45
C ILE A 34 0.12 -10.78 1.38
N ASN A 35 -0.78 -10.39 2.28
CA ASN A 35 -2.15 -10.84 2.27
C ASN A 35 -2.77 -10.29 0.97
N PRO A 36 -3.26 -11.13 0.04
CA PRO A 36 -3.82 -10.65 -1.23
C PRO A 36 -4.92 -9.60 -1.05
N MET A 37 -5.56 -9.59 0.12
CA MET A 37 -6.56 -8.60 0.53
C MET A 37 -6.00 -7.16 0.62
N GLU A 38 -4.76 -6.93 1.08
CA GLU A 38 -4.19 -5.57 1.15
C GLU A 38 -3.89 -4.97 -0.23
N LYS A 39 -3.58 -5.82 -1.21
CA LYS A 39 -3.23 -5.35 -2.56
C LYS A 39 -4.45 -4.72 -3.27
N THR A 40 -5.64 -5.21 -2.95
CA THR A 40 -6.91 -4.66 -3.46
C THR A 40 -7.25 -3.33 -2.80
N GLU A 41 -7.07 -3.20 -1.48
CA GLU A 41 -7.44 -1.98 -0.74
C GLU A 41 -6.70 -0.72 -1.24
N PHE A 42 -5.42 -0.83 -1.57
CA PHE A 42 -4.66 0.30 -2.10
C PHE A 42 -5.10 0.69 -3.52
N GLN A 43 -5.33 -0.30 -4.39
CA GLN A 43 -5.84 -0.06 -5.73
C GLN A 43 -7.21 0.64 -5.68
N ASP A 44 -8.11 0.16 -4.81
CA ASP A 44 -9.43 0.73 -4.61
C ASP A 44 -9.37 2.16 -4.07
N LEU A 45 -8.44 2.45 -3.17
CA LEU A 45 -8.20 3.80 -2.66
C LEU A 45 -7.74 4.76 -3.77
N VAL A 46 -6.79 4.31 -4.60
CA VAL A 46 -6.29 5.10 -5.73
C VAL A 46 -7.40 5.34 -6.75
N GLU A 47 -8.18 4.31 -7.08
CA GLU A 47 -9.30 4.42 -8.01
C GLU A 47 -10.38 5.37 -7.50
N LYS A 48 -10.72 5.30 -6.21
CA LYS A 48 -11.62 6.27 -5.56
C LYS A 48 -11.06 7.69 -5.65
N GLY A 49 -9.78 7.89 -5.33
CA GLY A 49 -9.13 9.19 -5.42
C GLY A 49 -9.19 9.79 -6.83
N VAL A 50 -8.94 8.99 -7.86
CA VAL A 50 -9.06 9.43 -9.26
C VAL A 50 -10.50 9.81 -9.61
N LYS A 51 -11.49 9.02 -9.18
CA LYS A 51 -12.91 9.31 -9.39
C LYS A 51 -13.33 10.63 -8.73
N GLU A 52 -12.92 10.85 -7.48
CA GLU A 52 -13.20 12.08 -6.75
C GLU A 52 -12.61 13.32 -7.43
N VAL A 53 -11.36 13.25 -7.89
CA VAL A 53 -10.74 14.36 -8.64
C VAL A 53 -11.48 14.62 -9.95
N ASN A 54 -11.91 13.58 -10.66
CA ASN A 54 -12.69 13.75 -11.89
C ASN A 54 -14.06 14.40 -11.63
N ILE A 55 -14.75 14.02 -10.55
CA ILE A 55 -16.00 14.67 -10.14
C ILE A 55 -15.74 16.15 -9.83
N GLY A 56 -14.74 16.44 -9.00
CA GLY A 56 -14.38 17.83 -8.65
C GLY A 56 -13.98 18.68 -9.86
N ALA A 57 -13.25 18.10 -10.82
CA ALA A 57 -12.88 18.78 -12.06
C ALA A 57 -14.10 19.14 -12.91
N ARG A 58 -15.07 18.23 -13.03
CA ARG A 58 -16.32 18.49 -13.77
C ARG A 58 -17.21 19.51 -13.07
N GLU A 59 -17.26 19.50 -11.74
CA GLU A 59 -17.96 20.52 -10.95
C GLU A 59 -17.34 21.90 -11.16
N ALA A 60 -16.00 21.99 -11.10
CA ALA A 60 -15.28 23.23 -11.37
C ALA A 60 -15.51 23.75 -12.79
N GLU A 61 -15.47 22.87 -13.80
CA GLU A 61 -15.76 23.21 -15.18
C GLU A 61 -17.19 23.74 -15.35
N LYS A 62 -18.18 23.06 -14.77
CA LYS A 62 -19.58 23.49 -14.80
C LYS A 62 -19.76 24.86 -14.11
N ALA A 63 -19.21 25.03 -12.91
CA ALA A 63 -19.29 26.28 -12.17
C ALA A 63 -18.64 27.44 -12.96
N SER A 64 -17.49 27.18 -13.58
CA SER A 64 -16.79 28.15 -14.44
C SER A 64 -17.64 28.54 -15.66
N MET A 65 -18.30 27.57 -16.28
CA MET A 65 -19.17 27.81 -17.43
C MET A 65 -20.44 28.57 -17.05
N ASP A 66 -21.02 28.29 -15.89
CA ASP A 66 -22.20 28.99 -15.37
C ASP A 66 -21.88 30.43 -14.94
N LEU A 67 -20.68 30.67 -14.40
CA LEU A 67 -20.19 32.02 -14.12
C LEU A 67 -19.93 32.80 -15.42
N ALA A 68 -19.23 32.20 -16.39
CA ALA A 68 -18.91 32.85 -17.67
C ALA A 68 -20.15 33.14 -18.53
N SER A 69 -21.19 32.31 -18.43
CA SER A 69 -22.47 32.51 -19.12
C SER A 69 -23.41 33.48 -18.39
N GLY A 70 -23.01 34.02 -17.24
CA GLY A 70 -23.82 34.94 -16.44
C GLY A 70 -25.03 34.29 -15.76
N ARG A 71 -25.14 32.95 -15.80
CA ARG A 71 -26.20 32.18 -15.12
C ARG A 71 -25.99 32.11 -13.61
N SER A 72 -24.74 32.27 -13.16
CA SER A 72 -24.38 32.34 -11.75
C SER A 72 -23.59 33.62 -11.49
N SER A 73 -23.95 34.35 -10.43
CA SER A 73 -23.15 35.48 -9.90
C SER A 73 -22.20 35.04 -8.78
N ASN A 74 -22.15 33.74 -8.48
CA ASN A 74 -21.39 33.23 -7.35
C ASN A 74 -19.94 32.88 -7.73
N ILE A 75 -19.15 33.93 -7.94
CA ILE A 75 -17.72 33.81 -8.24
C ILE A 75 -16.95 33.08 -7.12
N HIS A 76 -17.38 33.25 -5.86
CA HIS A 76 -16.71 32.64 -4.70
C HIS A 76 -16.82 31.11 -4.73
N GLU A 77 -18.02 30.58 -4.99
CA GLU A 77 -18.22 29.13 -5.13
C GLU A 77 -17.47 28.56 -6.33
N THR A 78 -17.42 29.30 -7.45
CA THR A 78 -16.68 28.89 -8.64
C THR A 78 -15.19 28.80 -8.35
N MET A 79 -14.61 29.85 -7.75
CA MET A 79 -13.20 29.87 -7.36
C MET A 79 -12.89 28.76 -6.36
N LEU A 80 -13.77 28.51 -5.38
CA LEU A 80 -13.60 27.43 -4.42
C LEU A 80 -13.59 26.06 -5.12
N ALA A 81 -14.52 25.82 -6.05
CA ALA A 81 -14.59 24.57 -6.80
C ALA A 81 -13.33 24.35 -7.63
N VAL A 82 -12.85 25.39 -8.33
CA VAL A 82 -11.60 25.35 -9.10
C VAL A 82 -10.40 25.06 -8.20
N THR A 83 -10.23 25.80 -7.10
CA THR A 83 -9.12 25.57 -6.15
C THR A 83 -9.16 24.15 -5.55
N LYS A 84 -10.36 23.62 -5.24
CA LYS A 84 -10.52 22.26 -4.74
C LYS A 84 -10.10 21.23 -5.80
N ALA A 85 -10.48 21.43 -7.06
CA ALA A 85 -10.10 20.56 -8.17
C ALA A 85 -8.58 20.58 -8.42
N GLU A 86 -7.96 21.76 -8.41
CA GLU A 86 -6.51 21.91 -8.55
C GLU A 86 -5.75 21.23 -7.41
N LEU A 87 -6.18 21.41 -6.16
CA LEU A 87 -5.57 20.75 -5.01
C LEU A 87 -5.66 19.23 -5.13
N GLY A 88 -6.84 18.71 -5.45
CA GLY A 88 -7.06 17.27 -5.63
C GLY A 88 -6.20 16.69 -6.75
N PHE A 89 -6.08 17.40 -7.88
CA PHE A 89 -5.22 16.99 -8.98
C PHE A 89 -3.74 16.94 -8.58
N ASN A 90 -3.25 17.97 -7.89
CA ASN A 90 -1.88 18.00 -7.40
C ASN A 90 -1.58 16.82 -6.44
N MET A 91 -2.52 16.49 -5.56
CA MET A 91 -2.41 15.32 -4.69
C MET A 91 -2.36 14.02 -5.50
N LEU A 92 -3.19 13.87 -6.54
CA LEU A 92 -3.19 12.70 -7.42
C LEU A 92 -1.85 12.54 -8.15
N VAL A 93 -1.25 13.62 -8.64
CA VAL A 93 0.08 13.58 -9.29
C VAL A 93 1.15 13.09 -8.31
N GLN A 94 1.12 13.55 -7.06
CA GLN A 94 2.04 13.07 -6.02
C GLN A 94 1.82 11.58 -5.74
N MET A 95 0.56 11.15 -5.63
CA MET A 95 0.23 9.75 -5.43
C MET A 95 0.72 8.88 -6.60
N ARG A 96 0.52 9.31 -7.84
CA ARG A 96 1.04 8.64 -9.04
C ARG A 96 2.56 8.46 -8.98
N ASN A 97 3.28 9.47 -8.54
CA ASN A 97 4.73 9.38 -8.38
C ASN A 97 5.10 8.37 -7.27
N LYS A 98 4.40 8.37 -6.13
CA LYS A 98 4.63 7.39 -5.06
C LYS A 98 4.30 5.95 -5.45
N VAL A 99 3.26 5.73 -6.25
CA VAL A 99 2.96 4.39 -6.80
C VAL A 99 4.10 3.88 -7.67
N ILE A 100 4.64 4.73 -8.54
CA ILE A 100 5.79 4.37 -9.39
C ILE A 100 7.02 4.08 -8.54
N GLU A 101 7.32 4.92 -7.55
CA GLU A 101 8.44 4.70 -6.63
C GLU A 101 8.28 3.37 -5.86
N ALA A 102 7.09 3.08 -5.32
CA ALA A 102 6.82 1.84 -4.60
C ALA A 102 6.99 0.61 -5.50
N TYR A 103 6.53 0.69 -6.75
CA TYR A 103 6.75 -0.38 -7.73
C TYR A 103 8.24 -0.59 -8.01
N GLN A 104 9.00 0.49 -8.20
CA GLN A 104 10.45 0.42 -8.40
C GLN A 104 11.18 -0.18 -7.19
N GLU A 105 10.73 0.14 -5.98
CA GLU A 105 11.32 -0.38 -4.74
C GLU A 105 11.09 -1.88 -4.59
N VAL A 106 9.88 -2.37 -4.88
CA VAL A 106 9.58 -3.80 -4.89
C VAL A 106 10.47 -4.55 -5.90
N MET A 107 10.75 -3.96 -7.06
CA MET A 107 11.68 -4.56 -8.04
C MET A 107 13.12 -4.59 -7.55
N ARG A 108 13.58 -3.55 -6.83
CA ARG A 108 14.93 -3.49 -6.26
C ARG A 108 15.15 -4.48 -5.11
N MET A 109 14.11 -4.89 -4.41
CA MET A 109 14.20 -5.92 -3.37
C MET A 109 14.40 -7.35 -3.90
N GLN A 110 14.12 -7.62 -5.18
CA GLN A 110 14.11 -8.97 -5.74
C GLN A 110 15.40 -9.35 -6.50
N VAL A 111 16.38 -8.45 -6.61
CA VAL A 111 17.69 -8.72 -7.24
C VAL A 111 18.76 -9.10 -6.22
#